data_AF-A0A2M7Y436-F1
#
_entry.id   AF-A0A2M7Y436-F1
#
_cell.length_a   1.000
_cell.length_b   1.000
_cell.length_c   1.000
_cell.angle_alpha   90.00
_cell.angle_beta   90.00
_cell.angle_gamma   90.00
#
_symmetry.space_group_name_H-M   'P 1'
#
loop_
_entity.id
_entity.type
_entity.pdbx_description
1 polymer ?
#
loop_
_entity_poly.entity_id
_entity_poly.type
_entity_poly.pdbx_seq_one_letter_code
_entity_poly.pdbx_strand_id
1 'polypeptide(L)'
;LHVSIAGGRKTMGYYAGYALSLFGRACDRLSHVLVSAPYESNSEFYYPTPYSRVIYTHPPESRPIDSRDAQVSLAEIPFVRLREELPERLLIGRARFGEVIAAANRALDAPLLQLDPHARSVKADGQEVTASPTEFALLLWLAEHALTEDEGVQWNDEQGARAFLGVIRRVSGSSASARYEAVEEALGCADTPELRAQYFEPHAARLKRAFEYALGKSAAARYAIQRGGPRGQSRYRLALAPERIEIEG
;
A
#
# COMPACT_ATOMS: atom_id res chain seq x y z
N LEU A 1 22.40 -2.19 3.41
CA LEU A 1 22.86 -3.38 2.65
C LEU A 1 23.41 -2.92 1.31
N HIS A 2 24.54 -3.46 0.87
CA HIS A 2 25.03 -3.25 -0.49
C HIS A 2 25.12 -4.60 -1.18
N VAL A 3 24.35 -4.78 -2.25
CA VAL A 3 24.33 -6.02 -3.04
C VAL A 3 25.05 -5.77 -4.34
N SER A 4 26.01 -6.64 -4.68
CA SER A 4 26.62 -6.70 -6.00
C SER A 4 26.06 -7.90 -6.75
N ILE A 5 25.61 -7.68 -8.00
CA ILE A 5 25.11 -8.74 -8.89
C ILE A 5 26.12 -9.11 -9.97
N ALA A 6 27.41 -8.94 -9.70
CA ALA A 6 28.49 -9.35 -10.60
C ALA A 6 28.55 -10.88 -10.75
N GLY A 7 28.65 -11.37 -11.99
CA GLY A 7 28.84 -12.79 -12.33
C GLY A 7 27.65 -13.47 -13.04
N GLY A 8 27.77 -14.76 -13.33
CA GLY A 8 26.86 -15.49 -14.23
C GLY A 8 25.50 -15.94 -13.63
N ARG A 9 25.18 -15.56 -12.39
CA ARG A 9 23.96 -16.05 -11.68
C ARG A 9 22.72 -15.20 -11.99
N LYS A 10 22.27 -15.26 -13.24
CA LYS A 10 21.15 -14.46 -13.78
C LYS A 10 19.90 -14.47 -12.88
N THR A 11 19.44 -15.66 -12.49
CA THR A 11 18.22 -15.83 -11.68
C THR A 11 18.34 -15.19 -10.29
N MET A 12 19.49 -15.35 -9.63
CA MET A 12 19.70 -14.76 -8.31
C MET A 12 19.86 -13.24 -8.39
N GLY A 13 20.50 -12.72 -9.44
CA GLY A 13 20.60 -11.28 -9.69
C GLY A 13 19.23 -10.63 -9.86
N TYR A 14 18.34 -11.27 -10.63
CA TYR A 14 16.95 -10.84 -10.77
C TYR A 14 16.23 -10.75 -9.42
N TYR A 15 16.23 -11.84 -8.63
CA TYR A 15 15.57 -11.85 -7.33
C TYR A 15 16.17 -10.88 -6.32
N ALA A 16 17.49 -10.66 -6.36
CA ALA A 16 18.16 -9.69 -5.51
C ALA A 16 17.72 -8.26 -5.84
N GLY A 17 17.69 -7.90 -7.12
CA GLY A 17 17.18 -6.59 -7.57
C GLY A 17 15.72 -6.40 -7.17
N TYR A 18 14.89 -7.42 -7.35
CA TYR A 18 13.46 -7.34 -7.03
C TYR A 18 13.19 -7.27 -5.51
N ALA A 19 13.95 -8.01 -4.71
CA ALA A 19 13.90 -7.91 -3.26
C ALA A 19 14.33 -6.51 -2.78
N LEU A 20 15.34 -5.91 -3.39
CA LEU A 20 15.73 -4.53 -3.10
C LEU A 20 14.65 -3.53 -3.51
N SER A 21 13.98 -3.75 -4.65
CA SER A 21 12.85 -2.91 -5.05
C SER A 21 11.69 -2.95 -4.06
N LEU A 22 11.34 -4.14 -3.56
CA LEU A 22 10.19 -4.33 -2.67
C LEU A 22 10.52 -4.00 -1.21
N PHE A 23 11.71 -4.35 -0.74
CA PHE A 23 12.05 -4.30 0.69
C PHE A 23 13.24 -3.42 1.02
N GLY A 24 13.96 -2.92 0.02
CA GLY A 24 15.16 -2.12 0.21
C GLY A 24 14.86 -0.80 0.93
N ARG A 25 15.61 -0.54 1.99
CA ARG A 25 15.62 0.72 2.73
C ARG A 25 16.31 1.80 1.91
N ALA A 26 16.05 3.07 2.20
CA ALA A 26 16.63 4.21 1.48
C ALA A 26 18.18 4.15 1.33
N CYS A 27 18.89 3.54 2.29
CA CYS A 27 20.34 3.38 2.26
C CYS A 27 20.84 2.09 1.56
N ASP A 28 19.96 1.21 1.10
CA ASP A 28 20.33 -0.01 0.42
C ASP A 28 20.70 0.26 -1.04
N ARG A 29 21.75 -0.41 -1.55
CA ARG A 29 22.30 -0.18 -2.89
C ARG A 29 22.46 -1.48 -3.68
N LEU A 30 22.29 -1.39 -4.99
CA LEU A 30 22.56 -2.45 -5.95
C LEU A 30 23.69 -1.98 -6.87
N SER A 31 24.67 -2.84 -7.14
CA SER A 31 25.77 -2.52 -8.04
C SER A 31 26.17 -3.71 -8.92
N HIS A 32 26.92 -3.41 -9.96
CA HIS A 32 27.60 -4.38 -10.80
C HIS A 32 29.06 -3.97 -10.98
N VAL A 33 29.94 -4.96 -10.94
CA VAL A 33 31.38 -4.75 -11.18
C VAL A 33 31.63 -4.84 -12.67
N LEU A 34 32.13 -3.76 -13.27
CA LEU A 34 32.55 -3.73 -14.67
C LEU A 34 34.06 -3.87 -14.72
N VAL A 35 34.52 -4.70 -15.65
CA VAL A 35 35.94 -4.91 -15.91
C VAL A 35 36.20 -4.46 -17.34
N SER A 36 37.22 -3.63 -17.56
CA SER A 36 37.60 -3.20 -18.91
C SER A 36 37.91 -4.39 -19.83
N ALA A 37 37.59 -4.26 -21.12
CA ALA A 37 38.07 -5.20 -22.12
C ALA A 37 39.60 -5.08 -22.27
N PRO A 38 40.33 -6.18 -22.55
CA PRO A 38 39.85 -7.53 -22.84
C PRO A 38 39.79 -8.48 -21.63
N TYR A 39 39.80 -7.94 -20.40
CA TYR A 39 39.95 -8.73 -19.17
C TYR A 39 38.66 -9.41 -18.69
N GLU A 40 37.49 -8.80 -18.92
CA GLU A 40 36.19 -9.29 -18.41
C GLU A 40 35.88 -10.76 -18.79
N SER A 41 36.15 -11.14 -20.04
CA SER A 41 35.90 -12.48 -20.56
C SER A 41 37.08 -13.44 -20.39
N ASN A 42 38.20 -12.99 -19.84
CA ASN A 42 39.43 -13.78 -19.76
C ASN A 42 39.43 -14.67 -18.51
N SER A 43 39.49 -15.99 -18.69
CA SER A 43 39.48 -16.96 -17.58
C SER A 43 40.74 -16.92 -16.71
N GLU A 44 41.84 -16.36 -17.20
CA GLU A 44 43.09 -16.19 -16.44
C GLU A 44 43.09 -14.89 -15.61
N PHE A 45 42.16 -13.97 -15.88
CA PHE A 45 42.02 -12.72 -15.15
C PHE A 45 41.12 -12.89 -13.92
N TYR A 46 41.58 -12.44 -12.77
CA TYR A 46 40.83 -12.52 -11.50
C TYR A 46 40.64 -11.15 -10.84
N TYR A 47 41.69 -10.33 -10.81
CA TYR A 47 41.68 -8.98 -10.24
C TYR A 47 42.87 -8.18 -10.81
N PRO A 48 42.83 -6.84 -10.78
CA PRO A 48 43.97 -6.01 -11.15
C PRO A 48 45.10 -6.17 -10.12
N THR A 49 46.20 -6.79 -10.54
CA THR A 49 47.32 -7.09 -9.65
C THR A 49 48.15 -5.83 -9.37
N PRO A 50 48.67 -5.64 -8.14
CA PRO A 50 49.57 -4.52 -7.84
C PRO A 50 50.95 -4.68 -8.49
N TYR A 51 51.25 -5.86 -9.04
CA TYR A 51 52.47 -6.21 -9.77
C TYR A 51 52.13 -6.65 -11.20
N SER A 52 53.13 -6.66 -12.08
CA SER A 52 52.97 -7.14 -13.46
C SER A 52 52.64 -8.63 -13.48
N ARG A 53 51.57 -8.98 -14.17
CA ARG A 53 51.14 -10.36 -14.43
C ARG A 53 50.57 -10.46 -15.84
N VAL A 54 51.40 -10.92 -16.76
CA VAL A 54 51.01 -11.14 -18.15
C VAL A 54 50.11 -12.36 -18.26
N ILE A 55 48.98 -12.18 -18.92
CA ILE A 55 48.04 -13.22 -19.37
C ILE A 55 47.79 -13.03 -20.87
N TYR A 56 47.12 -13.98 -21.53
CA TYR A 56 46.89 -13.91 -22.98
C TYR A 56 45.41 -13.74 -23.31
N THR A 57 45.09 -12.94 -24.33
CA THR A 57 43.72 -12.87 -24.86
C THR A 57 43.30 -14.18 -25.52
N HIS A 58 41.99 -14.39 -25.67
CA HIS A 58 41.46 -15.59 -26.32
C HIS A 58 41.91 -15.68 -27.80
N PRO A 59 42.05 -16.91 -28.36
CA PRO A 59 42.30 -17.09 -29.78
C PRO A 59 41.21 -16.42 -30.65
N PRO A 60 41.55 -15.93 -31.85
CA PRO A 60 42.82 -16.11 -32.55
C PRO A 60 43.89 -15.06 -32.22
N GLU A 61 43.57 -14.01 -31.46
CA GLU A 61 44.48 -12.87 -31.26
C GLU A 61 45.68 -13.24 -30.38
N SER A 62 45.47 -14.04 -29.32
CA SER A 62 46.52 -14.54 -28.41
C SER A 62 47.56 -13.48 -28.02
N ARG A 63 47.10 -12.26 -27.75
CA ARG A 63 47.94 -11.10 -27.46
C ARG A 63 48.29 -11.05 -25.98
N PRO A 64 49.54 -10.77 -25.59
CA PRO A 64 49.90 -10.58 -24.18
C PRO A 64 49.27 -9.29 -23.66
N ILE A 65 48.61 -9.38 -22.52
CA ILE A 65 48.04 -8.26 -21.76
C ILE A 65 48.47 -8.37 -20.31
N ASP A 66 48.71 -7.25 -19.62
CA ASP A 66 49.08 -7.26 -18.20
C ASP A 66 47.84 -7.05 -17.33
N SER A 67 47.62 -7.93 -16.36
CA SER A 67 46.50 -7.84 -15.42
C SER A 67 46.52 -6.55 -14.60
N ARG A 68 47.69 -5.95 -14.39
CA ARG A 68 47.85 -4.68 -13.65
C ARG A 68 47.12 -3.50 -14.31
N ASP A 69 46.96 -3.55 -15.63
CA ASP A 69 46.40 -2.45 -16.43
C ASP A 69 44.87 -2.52 -16.53
N ALA A 70 44.27 -3.60 -15.99
CA ALA A 70 42.83 -3.76 -15.98
C ALA A 70 42.16 -2.70 -15.11
N GLN A 71 41.20 -2.00 -15.69
CA GLN A 71 40.34 -1.07 -14.95
C GLN A 71 39.10 -1.80 -14.45
N VAL A 72 38.85 -1.70 -13.15
CA VAL A 72 37.65 -2.23 -12.50
C VAL A 72 36.86 -1.06 -11.95
N SER A 73 35.60 -0.94 -12.38
CA SER A 73 34.68 0.09 -11.92
C SER A 73 33.44 -0.54 -11.29
N LEU A 74 32.86 0.17 -10.32
CA LEU A 74 31.62 -0.25 -9.68
C LEU A 74 30.49 0.63 -10.21
N ALA A 75 29.63 0.05 -11.03
CA ALA A 75 28.45 0.74 -11.54
C ALA A 75 27.28 0.55 -10.56
N GLU A 76 26.69 1.65 -10.09
CA GLU A 76 25.46 1.60 -9.32
C GLU A 76 24.27 1.36 -10.25
N ILE A 77 23.41 0.40 -9.90
CA ILE A 77 22.20 0.08 -10.65
C ILE A 77 21.02 0.69 -9.92
N PRO A 78 20.34 1.69 -10.51
CA PRO A 78 19.14 2.27 -9.92
C PRO A 78 18.00 1.25 -9.94
N PHE A 79 17.14 1.29 -8.93
CA PHE A 79 15.93 0.48 -8.86
C PHE A 79 14.79 1.26 -8.19
N VAL A 80 13.55 0.92 -8.54
CA VAL A 80 12.35 1.55 -7.96
C VAL A 80 12.16 1.03 -6.54
N ARG A 81 11.89 1.93 -5.59
CA ARG A 81 11.63 1.60 -4.18
C ARG A 81 10.14 1.59 -3.93
N LEU A 82 9.60 0.42 -3.60
CA LEU A 82 8.17 0.19 -3.35
C LEU A 82 7.88 -0.13 -1.88
N ARG A 83 8.91 -0.18 -1.03
CA ARG A 83 8.79 -0.58 0.38
C ARG A 83 7.70 0.17 1.13
N GLU A 84 7.63 1.48 0.96
CA GLU A 84 6.68 2.34 1.69
C GLU A 84 5.23 2.17 1.21
N GLU A 85 5.04 1.58 0.03
CA GLU A 85 3.72 1.33 -0.56
C GLU A 85 3.13 -0.03 -0.14
N LEU A 86 3.97 -0.92 0.36
CA LEU A 86 3.52 -2.24 0.79
C LEU A 86 2.77 -2.18 2.13
N PRO A 87 1.70 -2.97 2.29
CA PRO A 87 1.04 -3.16 3.58
C PRO A 87 2.04 -3.58 4.67
N GLU A 88 1.94 -2.99 5.86
CA GLU A 88 2.86 -3.26 6.98
C GLU A 88 2.90 -4.75 7.36
N ARG A 89 1.76 -5.44 7.27
CA ARG A 89 1.66 -6.90 7.49
C ARG A 89 2.60 -7.72 6.58
N LEU A 90 2.88 -7.24 5.37
CA LEU A 90 3.79 -7.90 4.43
C LEU A 90 5.27 -7.56 4.69
N LEU A 91 5.54 -6.51 5.46
CA LEU A 91 6.90 -6.10 5.83
C LEU A 91 7.41 -6.77 7.11
N ILE A 92 6.51 -7.09 8.04
CA ILE A 92 6.83 -7.68 9.36
C ILE A 92 6.64 -9.20 9.36
N GLY A 93 5.73 -9.72 8.53
CA GLY A 93 5.37 -11.14 8.49
C GLY A 93 6.15 -11.99 7.49
N ARG A 94 5.76 -13.26 7.39
CA ARG A 94 6.20 -14.18 6.33
C ARG A 94 5.27 -14.03 5.13
N ALA A 95 5.48 -13.00 4.32
CA ALA A 95 4.77 -12.84 3.07
C ALA A 95 5.34 -13.77 1.98
N ARG A 96 4.47 -14.40 1.19
CA ARG A 96 4.91 -15.10 -0.01
C ARG A 96 5.24 -14.07 -1.09
N PHE A 97 6.21 -14.39 -1.93
CA PHE A 97 6.62 -13.51 -3.03
C PHE A 97 5.44 -13.01 -3.87
N GLY A 98 4.56 -13.91 -4.33
CA GLY A 98 3.40 -13.55 -5.13
C GLY A 98 2.40 -12.61 -4.41
N GLU A 99 2.26 -12.73 -3.09
CA GLU A 99 1.37 -11.85 -2.30
C GLU A 99 1.90 -10.41 -2.29
N VAL A 100 3.21 -10.25 -2.20
CA VAL A 100 3.88 -8.94 -2.23
C VAL A 100 3.70 -8.28 -3.60
N ILE A 101 3.79 -9.07 -4.68
CA ILE A 101 3.62 -8.55 -6.04
C ILE A 101 2.17 -8.16 -6.29
N ALA A 102 1.24 -9.02 -5.89
CA ALA A 102 -0.19 -8.71 -5.95
C ALA A 102 -0.50 -7.42 -5.16
N ALA A 103 0.12 -7.22 -3.99
CA ALA A 103 -0.06 -6.01 -3.22
C ALA A 103 0.52 -4.76 -3.88
N ALA A 104 1.71 -4.85 -4.47
CA ALA A 104 2.31 -3.73 -5.21
C ALA A 104 1.48 -3.34 -6.45
N ASN A 105 0.98 -4.33 -7.19
CA ASN A 105 0.19 -4.09 -8.39
C ASN A 105 -1.22 -3.54 -8.10
N ARG A 106 -1.80 -3.87 -6.95
CA ARG A 106 -3.15 -3.45 -6.57
C ARG A 106 -3.38 -1.94 -6.62
N ALA A 107 -2.35 -1.14 -6.35
CA ALA A 107 -2.43 0.32 -6.44
C ALA A 107 -2.69 0.81 -7.87
N LEU A 108 -2.37 0.01 -8.89
CA LEU A 108 -2.58 0.29 -10.31
C LEU A 108 -3.94 -0.19 -10.82
N ASP A 109 -4.53 -1.19 -10.17
CA ASP A 109 -5.83 -1.73 -10.55
C ASP A 109 -6.97 -0.75 -10.23
N ALA A 110 -8.16 -0.95 -10.82
CA ALA A 110 -9.33 -0.16 -10.45
C ALA A 110 -9.80 -0.52 -9.02
N PRO A 111 -10.11 0.46 -8.14
CA PRO A 111 -10.57 0.16 -6.79
C PRO A 111 -11.95 -0.50 -6.84
N LEU A 112 -12.19 -1.46 -5.95
CA LEU A 112 -13.50 -2.07 -5.72
C LEU A 112 -13.77 -2.21 -4.22
N LEU A 113 -14.79 -1.52 -3.73
CA LEU A 113 -15.32 -1.65 -2.38
C LEU A 113 -16.51 -2.60 -2.39
N GLN A 114 -16.46 -3.66 -1.59
CA GLN A 114 -17.55 -4.61 -1.41
C GLN A 114 -17.96 -4.64 0.06
N LEU A 115 -19.25 -4.47 0.31
CA LEU A 115 -19.85 -4.46 1.65
C LEU A 115 -20.93 -5.53 1.73
N ASP A 116 -20.87 -6.36 2.77
CA ASP A 116 -21.94 -7.30 3.11
C ASP A 116 -22.59 -6.84 4.42
N PRO A 117 -23.79 -6.23 4.39
CA PRO A 117 -24.53 -5.81 5.58
C PRO A 117 -24.93 -6.95 6.51
N HIS A 118 -25.15 -8.16 5.99
CA HIS A 118 -25.57 -9.32 6.76
C HIS A 118 -24.41 -9.91 7.56
N ALA A 119 -23.27 -10.16 6.91
CA ALA A 119 -22.06 -10.62 7.60
C ALA A 119 -21.33 -9.48 8.32
N ARG A 120 -21.63 -8.21 7.99
CA ARG A 120 -20.89 -7.00 8.41
C ARG A 120 -19.43 -7.08 8.00
N SER A 121 -19.19 -7.55 6.78
CA SER A 121 -17.85 -7.73 6.24
C SER A 121 -17.52 -6.65 5.21
N VAL A 122 -16.25 -6.22 5.19
CA VAL A 122 -15.74 -5.24 4.24
C VAL A 122 -14.64 -5.91 3.45
N LYS A 123 -14.72 -5.84 2.12
CA LYS A 123 -13.62 -6.20 1.23
C LYS A 123 -13.26 -5.00 0.37
N ALA A 124 -11.96 -4.77 0.21
CA ALA A 124 -11.42 -3.74 -0.65
C ALA A 124 -10.38 -4.38 -1.56
N ASP A 125 -10.58 -4.31 -2.88
CA ASP A 125 -9.76 -5.01 -3.88
C ASP A 125 -9.58 -6.51 -3.55
N GLY A 126 -10.66 -7.15 -3.07
CA GLY A 126 -10.68 -8.54 -2.63
C GLY A 126 -9.91 -8.84 -1.33
N GLN A 127 -9.40 -7.83 -0.62
CA GLN A 127 -8.78 -8.00 0.71
C GLN A 127 -9.77 -7.65 1.82
N GLU A 128 -9.84 -8.49 2.84
CA GLU A 128 -10.67 -8.24 4.01
C GLU A 128 -10.14 -7.05 4.82
N VAL A 129 -11.05 -6.13 5.17
CA VAL A 129 -10.75 -4.96 6.00
C VAL A 129 -11.50 -5.11 7.33
N THR A 130 -10.75 -5.20 8.41
CA THR A 130 -11.35 -5.33 9.75
C THR A 130 -11.97 -4.00 10.19
N ALA A 131 -13.29 -3.99 10.38
CA ALA A 131 -14.03 -2.84 10.88
C ALA A 131 -14.91 -3.28 12.06
N SER A 132 -14.98 -2.47 13.11
CA SER A 132 -16.00 -2.63 14.16
C SER A 132 -17.39 -2.36 13.58
N PRO A 133 -18.48 -2.82 14.23
CA PRO A 133 -19.83 -2.59 13.70
C PRO A 133 -20.19 -1.12 13.49
N THR A 134 -19.67 -0.21 14.32
CA THR A 134 -19.88 1.24 14.15
C THR A 134 -19.10 1.79 12.94
N GLU A 135 -17.88 1.31 12.72
CA GLU A 135 -17.08 1.67 11.55
C GLU A 135 -17.67 1.10 10.25
N PHE A 136 -18.16 -0.14 10.30
CA PHE A 136 -18.90 -0.75 9.21
C PHE A 136 -20.15 0.08 8.86
N ALA A 137 -20.94 0.47 9.87
CA ALA A 137 -22.11 1.32 9.64
C ALA A 137 -21.73 2.69 9.05
N LEU A 138 -20.63 3.30 9.51
CA LEU A 138 -20.15 4.57 8.96
C LEU A 138 -19.74 4.42 7.49
N LEU A 139 -19.03 3.34 7.18
CA LEU A 139 -18.61 3.05 5.81
C LEU A 139 -19.81 2.73 4.91
N LEU A 140 -20.78 1.94 5.38
CA LEU A 140 -22.01 1.63 4.68
C LEU A 140 -22.83 2.89 4.39
N TRP A 141 -22.96 3.78 5.38
CA TRP A 141 -23.67 5.04 5.21
C TRP A 141 -23.02 5.90 4.11
N LEU A 142 -21.69 6.03 4.13
CA LEU A 142 -20.97 6.78 3.09
C LEU A 142 -21.05 6.11 1.71
N ALA A 143 -21.05 4.77 1.65
CA ALA A 143 -21.16 4.00 0.41
C ALA A 143 -22.56 4.14 -0.22
N GLU A 144 -23.63 4.10 0.56
CA GLU A 144 -24.99 4.32 0.09
C GLU A 144 -25.15 5.73 -0.51
N HIS A 145 -24.61 6.76 0.14
CA HIS A 145 -24.64 8.12 -0.41
C HIS A 145 -23.79 8.28 -1.69
N ALA A 146 -22.68 7.55 -1.78
CA ALA A 146 -21.86 7.55 -2.99
C ALA A 146 -22.57 6.87 -4.18
N LEU A 147 -23.40 5.85 -3.94
CA LEU A 147 -24.24 5.22 -4.96
C LEU A 147 -25.37 6.12 -5.47
N THR A 148 -25.86 7.05 -4.64
CA THR A 148 -26.93 7.98 -5.03
C THR A 148 -26.43 9.29 -5.63
N GLU A 149 -25.12 9.40 -5.94
CA GLU A 149 -24.45 10.59 -6.50
C GLU A 149 -24.65 11.89 -5.68
N ASP A 150 -24.86 11.76 -4.37
CA ASP A 150 -25.08 12.91 -3.48
C ASP A 150 -23.77 13.66 -3.20
N GLU A 151 -23.86 14.91 -2.74
CA GLU A 151 -22.72 15.77 -2.37
C GLU A 151 -21.92 15.23 -1.15
N GLY A 152 -22.30 14.07 -0.61
CA GLY A 152 -21.78 13.46 0.61
C GLY A 152 -22.60 13.81 1.84
N VAL A 153 -22.27 13.15 2.94
CA VAL A 153 -23.00 13.26 4.21
C VAL A 153 -22.48 14.42 5.05
N GLN A 154 -23.38 15.14 5.69
CA GLN A 154 -23.03 15.96 6.84
C GLN A 154 -23.26 15.10 8.08
N TRP A 155 -22.23 14.90 8.90
CA TRP A 155 -22.35 14.12 10.13
C TRP A 155 -22.34 14.99 11.40
N ASN A 156 -22.14 16.30 11.23
CA ASN A 156 -22.04 17.26 12.32
C ASN A 156 -23.37 17.99 12.58
N ASP A 157 -24.44 17.63 11.90
CA ASP A 157 -25.78 18.19 12.11
C ASP A 157 -26.74 17.13 12.68
N GLU A 158 -27.93 17.57 13.06
CA GLU A 158 -28.94 16.70 13.66
C GLU A 158 -29.53 15.72 12.64
N GLN A 159 -29.65 16.13 11.38
CA GLN A 159 -30.17 15.30 10.31
C GLN A 159 -29.20 14.14 9.99
N GLY A 160 -27.90 14.41 9.93
CA GLY A 160 -26.84 13.42 9.79
C GLY A 160 -26.79 12.43 10.94
N ALA A 161 -26.88 12.91 12.18
CA ALA A 161 -26.93 12.06 13.36
C ALA A 161 -28.13 11.09 13.32
N ARG A 162 -29.33 11.60 12.97
CA ARG A 162 -30.53 10.76 12.79
C ARG A 162 -30.39 9.76 11.64
N ALA A 163 -29.81 10.17 10.51
CA ALA A 163 -29.56 9.28 9.38
C ALA A 163 -28.61 8.14 9.77
N PHE A 164 -27.51 8.46 10.46
CA PHE A 164 -26.54 7.48 10.93
C PHE A 164 -27.14 6.48 11.94
N LEU A 165 -27.98 6.93 12.87
CA LEU A 165 -28.71 6.03 13.77
C LEU A 165 -29.60 5.04 13.01
N GLY A 166 -30.21 5.47 11.91
CA GLY A 166 -30.94 4.59 10.99
C GLY A 166 -30.05 3.48 10.41
N VAL A 167 -28.82 3.80 10.03
CA VAL A 167 -27.85 2.80 9.54
C VAL A 167 -27.40 1.86 10.66
N ILE A 168 -27.08 2.38 11.84
CA ILE A 168 -26.70 1.57 13.01
C ILE A 168 -27.81 0.58 13.38
N ARG A 169 -29.08 1.01 13.32
CA ARG A 169 -30.24 0.15 13.55
C ARG A 169 -30.29 -1.00 12.55
N ARG A 170 -30.06 -0.75 11.26
CA ARG A 170 -30.03 -1.78 10.21
C ARG A 170 -28.89 -2.78 10.45
N VAL A 171 -27.69 -2.28 10.73
CA VAL A 171 -26.48 -3.11 10.97
C VAL A 171 -26.58 -3.91 12.28
N SER A 172 -27.24 -3.37 13.30
CA SER A 172 -27.38 -4.03 14.61
C SER A 172 -28.64 -4.89 14.71
N GLY A 173 -29.52 -4.87 13.71
CA GLY A 173 -30.76 -5.64 13.62
C GLY A 173 -31.91 -5.14 14.52
N SER A 174 -31.64 -4.31 15.53
CA SER A 174 -32.67 -3.77 16.43
C SER A 174 -32.24 -2.48 17.13
N SER A 175 -33.23 -1.62 17.41
CA SER A 175 -33.08 -0.41 18.23
C SER A 175 -32.86 -0.72 19.72
N ALA A 176 -33.24 -1.92 20.19
CA ALA A 176 -33.01 -2.36 21.57
C ALA A 176 -31.62 -3.01 21.76
N SER A 177 -30.69 -2.80 20.83
CA SER A 177 -29.33 -3.30 20.99
C SER A 177 -28.53 -2.31 21.82
N ALA A 178 -27.75 -2.81 22.79
CA ALA A 178 -26.88 -1.98 23.62
C ALA A 178 -25.95 -1.06 22.82
N ARG A 179 -25.60 -1.46 21.58
CA ARG A 179 -24.84 -0.61 20.66
C ARG A 179 -25.66 0.57 20.14
N TYR A 180 -26.88 0.33 19.68
CA TYR A 180 -27.76 1.40 19.21
C TYR A 180 -27.96 2.42 20.33
N GLU A 181 -28.29 1.95 21.54
CA GLU A 181 -28.48 2.81 22.72
C GLU A 181 -27.22 3.63 23.04
N ALA A 182 -26.03 3.01 23.04
CA ALA A 182 -24.79 3.73 23.30
C ALA A 182 -24.46 4.79 22.23
N VAL A 183 -24.77 4.53 20.96
CA VAL A 183 -24.56 5.50 19.87
C VAL A 183 -25.59 6.63 19.97
N GLU A 184 -26.84 6.31 20.26
CA GLU A 184 -27.93 7.27 20.44
C GLU A 184 -27.66 8.20 21.63
N GLU A 185 -27.22 7.65 22.76
CA GLU A 185 -26.83 8.44 23.93
C GLU A 185 -25.63 9.35 23.62
N ALA A 186 -24.57 8.81 22.99
CA ALA A 186 -23.38 9.59 22.65
C ALA A 186 -23.69 10.75 21.68
N LEU A 187 -24.54 10.51 20.68
CA LEU A 187 -24.97 11.55 19.74
C LEU A 187 -26.03 12.49 20.34
N GLY A 188 -26.81 12.01 21.31
CA GLY A 188 -27.79 12.79 22.07
C GLY A 188 -27.15 13.78 23.02
N CYS A 189 -26.00 13.44 23.64
CA CYS A 189 -25.21 14.36 24.46
C CYS A 189 -24.38 15.36 23.63
N ALA A 190 -24.24 15.12 22.32
CA ALA A 190 -23.45 15.95 21.42
C ALA A 190 -24.31 17.10 20.85
N ASP A 191 -24.59 18.11 21.66
CA ASP A 191 -25.54 19.17 21.27
C ASP A 191 -25.01 20.14 20.21
N THR A 192 -23.69 20.31 20.11
CA THR A 192 -23.06 21.20 19.13
C THR A 192 -22.51 20.44 17.91
N PRO A 193 -22.39 21.09 16.74
CA PRO A 193 -21.76 20.48 15.58
C PRO A 193 -20.33 19.99 15.83
N GLU A 194 -19.57 20.70 16.66
CA GLU A 194 -18.20 20.32 17.02
C GLU A 194 -18.18 19.03 17.85
N LEU A 195 -19.09 18.89 18.81
CA LEU A 195 -19.19 17.67 19.64
C LEU A 195 -19.63 16.48 18.79
N ARG A 196 -20.55 16.67 17.83
CA ARG A 196 -20.94 15.62 16.89
C ARG A 196 -19.76 15.20 16.02
N ALA A 197 -18.98 16.15 15.48
CA ALA A 197 -17.80 15.83 14.70
C ALA A 197 -16.77 15.02 15.49
N GLN A 198 -16.54 15.36 16.77
CA GLN A 198 -15.63 14.62 17.67
C GLN A 198 -16.05 13.16 17.88
N TYR A 199 -17.33 12.82 17.71
CA TYR A 199 -17.79 11.44 17.74
C TYR A 199 -17.32 10.65 16.49
N PHE A 200 -17.47 11.22 15.28
CA PHE A 200 -17.19 10.53 14.02
C PHE A 200 -15.70 10.48 13.65
N GLU A 201 -14.94 11.53 13.97
CA GLU A 201 -13.52 11.65 13.60
C GLU A 201 -12.65 10.45 14.03
N PRO A 202 -12.78 9.91 15.26
CA PRO A 202 -12.06 8.70 15.66
C PRO A 202 -12.42 7.46 14.83
N HIS A 203 -13.69 7.30 14.42
CA HIS A 203 -14.12 6.16 13.60
C HIS A 203 -13.58 6.28 12.17
N ALA A 204 -13.62 7.47 11.57
CA ALA A 204 -13.02 7.73 10.26
C ALA A 204 -11.49 7.50 10.27
N ALA A 205 -10.81 7.91 11.35
CA ALA A 205 -9.37 7.66 11.51
C ALA A 205 -9.04 6.17 11.66
N ARG A 206 -9.87 5.40 12.39
CA ARG A 206 -9.70 3.95 12.51
C ARG A 206 -9.96 3.22 11.19
N LEU A 207 -11.00 3.61 10.44
CA LEU A 207 -11.25 3.10 9.09
C LEU A 207 -10.03 3.33 8.19
N LYS A 208 -9.50 4.56 8.14
CA LYS A 208 -8.30 4.88 7.36
C LYS A 208 -7.14 3.92 7.70
N ARG A 209 -6.87 3.71 8.99
CA ARG A 209 -5.81 2.78 9.44
C ARG A 209 -6.10 1.33 9.05
N ALA A 210 -7.36 0.90 9.10
CA ALA A 210 -7.75 -0.45 8.68
C ALA A 210 -7.50 -0.68 7.18
N PHE A 211 -7.84 0.30 6.32
CA PHE A 211 -7.52 0.25 4.90
C PHE A 211 -6.00 0.26 4.64
N GLU A 212 -5.25 1.15 5.31
CA GLU A 212 -3.79 1.22 5.18
C GLU A 212 -3.11 -0.10 5.60
N TYR A 213 -3.62 -0.74 6.66
CA TYR A 213 -3.13 -2.03 7.13
C TYR A 213 -3.40 -3.16 6.12
N ALA A 214 -4.60 -3.19 5.54
CA ALA A 214 -5.01 -4.23 4.60
C ALA A 214 -4.33 -4.09 3.22
N LEU A 215 -4.23 -2.86 2.71
CA LEU A 215 -3.91 -2.55 1.32
C LEU A 215 -2.55 -1.86 1.10
N GLY A 216 -1.99 -1.21 2.12
CA GLY A 216 -0.87 -0.28 1.96
C GLY A 216 -1.34 1.15 1.68
N LYS A 217 -0.46 2.15 1.87
CA LYS A 217 -0.83 3.57 1.89
C LYS A 217 -1.41 4.06 0.56
N SER A 218 -0.75 3.83 -0.56
CA SER A 218 -1.25 4.30 -1.87
C SER A 218 -2.56 3.64 -2.28
N ALA A 219 -2.69 2.32 -2.09
CA ALA A 219 -3.93 1.63 -2.43
C ALA A 219 -5.09 2.07 -1.53
N ALA A 220 -4.84 2.26 -0.23
CA ALA A 220 -5.83 2.73 0.75
C ALA A 220 -6.30 4.18 0.49
N ALA A 221 -5.45 5.03 -0.09
CA ALA A 221 -5.80 6.43 -0.37
C ALA A 221 -7.04 6.56 -1.28
N ARG A 222 -7.32 5.56 -2.12
CA ARG A 222 -8.51 5.50 -2.99
C ARG A 222 -9.82 5.32 -2.21
N TYR A 223 -9.74 4.75 -1.01
CA TYR A 223 -10.86 4.52 -0.09
C TYR A 223 -10.98 5.62 0.98
N ALA A 224 -10.19 6.69 0.86
CA ALA A 224 -10.18 7.75 1.84
C ALA A 224 -11.51 8.51 1.87
N ILE A 225 -11.96 8.81 3.08
CA ILE A 225 -13.10 9.70 3.32
C ILE A 225 -12.63 11.13 3.04
N GLN A 226 -13.15 11.75 1.99
CA GLN A 226 -12.85 13.13 1.61
C GLN A 226 -13.79 14.08 2.35
N ARG A 227 -13.22 15.15 2.88
CA ARG A 227 -13.95 16.28 3.45
C ARG A 227 -14.00 17.40 2.42
N GLY A 228 -15.18 17.93 2.15
CA GLY A 228 -15.41 19.10 1.29
C GLY A 228 -16.41 20.08 1.90
N GLY A 229 -16.61 21.23 1.25
CA GLY A 229 -17.58 22.23 1.67
C GLY A 229 -17.07 23.25 2.68
N PRO A 230 -17.86 24.31 2.95
CA PRO A 230 -17.47 25.40 3.83
C PRO A 230 -17.37 24.97 5.30
N ARG A 231 -16.64 25.75 6.10
CA ARG A 231 -16.46 25.49 7.54
C ARG A 231 -17.81 25.56 8.25
N GLY A 232 -18.16 24.49 8.98
CA GLY A 232 -19.47 24.34 9.64
C GLY A 232 -20.50 23.55 8.83
N GLN A 233 -20.34 23.44 7.51
CA GLN A 233 -21.19 22.66 6.60
C GLN A 233 -20.34 21.65 5.81
N SER A 234 -19.36 21.05 6.51
CA SER A 234 -18.44 20.12 5.87
C SER A 234 -19.18 18.82 5.53
N ARG A 235 -19.08 18.41 4.26
CA ARG A 235 -19.59 17.13 3.76
C ARG A 235 -18.46 16.12 3.67
N TYR A 236 -18.79 14.87 3.93
CA TYR A 236 -17.90 13.72 3.92
C TYR A 236 -18.38 12.71 2.89
N ARG A 237 -17.48 12.23 2.04
CA ARG A 237 -17.80 11.27 0.98
C ARG A 237 -16.67 10.29 0.72
N LEU A 238 -17.00 9.13 0.16
CA LEU A 238 -15.98 8.24 -0.41
C LEU A 238 -15.53 8.79 -1.76
N ALA A 239 -14.23 8.70 -2.02
CA ALA A 239 -13.62 9.08 -3.29
C ALA A 239 -13.77 7.98 -4.37
N LEU A 240 -14.93 7.32 -4.41
CA LEU A 240 -15.22 6.20 -5.29
C LEU A 240 -16.40 6.54 -6.19
N ALA A 241 -16.31 6.15 -7.45
CA ALA A 241 -17.46 6.21 -8.35
C ALA A 241 -18.48 5.10 -7.99
N PRO A 242 -19.78 5.28 -8.29
CA PRO A 242 -20.82 4.31 -7.95
C PRO A 242 -20.52 2.89 -8.45
N GLU A 243 -19.92 2.75 -9.64
CA GLU A 243 -19.60 1.45 -10.25
C GLU A 243 -18.45 0.71 -9.54
N ARG A 244 -17.80 1.37 -8.57
CA ARG A 244 -16.72 0.81 -7.75
C ARG A 244 -17.19 0.39 -6.36
N ILE A 245 -18.50 0.43 -6.12
CA ILE A 245 -19.12 0.09 -4.84
C ILE A 245 -20.15 -1.00 -5.09
N GLU A 246 -19.97 -2.13 -4.41
CA GLU A 246 -20.91 -3.25 -4.40
C GLU A 246 -21.41 -3.44 -2.96
N ILE A 247 -22.73 -3.41 -2.78
CA ILE A 247 -23.37 -3.71 -1.50
C ILE A 247 -24.21 -4.97 -1.73
N GLU A 248 -23.85 -6.07 -1.05
CA GLU A 248 -24.65 -7.30 -1.09
C GLU A 248 -26.01 -7.03 -0.42
N GLY A 249 -27.07 -7.52 -1.06
CA GLY A 249 -28.47 -7.31 -0.65
C GLY A 249 -29.05 -8.41 0.19
#